data_AF-A0A8S0GVQ9-F1
#
_entry.id   AF-A0A8S0GVQ9-F1
#
_cell.length_a   1.000
_cell.length_b   1.000
_cell.length_c   1.000
_cell.angle_alpha   90.00
_cell.angle_beta   90.00
_cell.angle_gamma   90.00
#
_symmetry.space_group_name_H-M   'P 1'
#
loop_
_entity.id
_entity.type
_entity.pdbx_description
1 polymer ?
#
loop_
_entity_poly.entity_id
_entity_poly.type
_entity_poly.pdbx_seq_one_letter_code
_entity_poly.pdbx_strand_id
1 'polypeptide(L)'
;MFVAVAVFLFTLILVIWQPKGLGVGWSATLGAIIALAVGAVSLQDIPTVWAIVWNATATFIAVIIISLLLDEAGFFEWAALHVARWARGSGHRLFAFCVLLGAAVSALFANDGAALILTPIVMSMLLALRFSPGATLAFVMAAGFIADTASLPLVVSNLVNIVSADYFRLGFAEYAAVMLPVSLASVAMTLLVLFLYFRKDLPHRYALDALPQPCTAIRDRATFRVGGWTLLMLLVGLFALEPLGIPISAVAAACAALLFTVAAKGHRISTRRVLREAPWQIVVFSLGMYLVVYGLKNAGLTDLLAQVLNRLAEQGLWSATLGTGLLSALLSSVMNNMPSVLIGALSIQASEAQGLVREAMIYANVIGCDLGPKITPIGSLATLLWLHVLERKACASPGVLLQGRRAADPPGSAGHPFGPGPAPEPLTAAQSGRSPPMRVLFMCTANSCRSILSEALFNHLAPEGFAAVSAGSFPKGQVLPRSLSTLQQAGIATDGLYSKGNDAFADNPPDIVITVCDKAAGESCPVYFGPALKAHWGLADPSDVRGEEAAIDAAFRATLAQIEQRCAAFFALPFNHLSRDQLKTELDRIGTL
;
A
#
# COMPACT_ATOMS: atom_id res chain seq x y z
N MET A 1 -24.28 -20.32 -23.83
CA MET A 1 -24.34 -18.99 -23.19
C MET A 1 -24.46 -19.05 -21.67
N PHE A 2 -25.57 -19.50 -21.08
CA PHE A 2 -25.79 -19.45 -19.61
C PHE A 2 -24.67 -20.11 -18.78
N VAL A 3 -24.16 -21.28 -19.20
CA VAL A 3 -23.04 -21.96 -18.53
C VAL A 3 -21.78 -21.10 -18.53
N ALA A 4 -21.40 -20.50 -19.66
CA ALA A 4 -20.23 -19.65 -19.75
C ALA A 4 -20.36 -18.39 -18.87
N VAL A 5 -21.55 -17.77 -18.84
CA VAL A 5 -21.85 -16.63 -17.95
C VAL A 5 -21.76 -17.05 -16.48
N ALA A 6 -22.30 -18.21 -16.11
CA ALA A 6 -22.22 -18.72 -14.74
C ALA A 6 -20.76 -18.97 -14.32
N VAL A 7 -19.94 -19.57 -15.18
CA VAL A 7 -18.51 -19.78 -14.92
C VAL A 7 -17.78 -18.44 -14.77
N PHE A 8 -18.08 -17.47 -15.63
CA PHE A 8 -17.49 -16.14 -15.54
C PHE A 8 -17.87 -15.43 -14.23
N LEU A 9 -19.16 -15.40 -13.87
CA LEU A 9 -19.62 -14.77 -12.63
C LEU A 9 -19.04 -15.48 -11.40
N PHE A 10 -18.98 -16.81 -11.41
CA PHE A 10 -18.33 -17.57 -10.34
C PHE A 10 -16.85 -17.21 -10.21
N THR A 11 -16.12 -17.16 -11.32
CA THR A 11 -14.71 -16.77 -11.35
C THR A 11 -14.52 -15.36 -10.81
N LEU A 12 -15.34 -14.42 -11.25
CA LEU A 12 -15.30 -13.03 -10.83
C LEU A 12 -15.56 -12.88 -9.32
N ILE A 13 -16.57 -13.59 -8.80
CA ILE A 13 -16.87 -13.61 -7.37
C ILE A 13 -15.66 -14.12 -6.58
N LEU A 14 -15.00 -15.19 -7.03
CA LEU A 14 -13.79 -15.69 -6.35
C LEU A 14 -12.62 -14.71 -6.41
N VAL A 15 -12.41 -14.04 -7.55
CA VAL A 15 -11.35 -13.03 -7.72
C VAL A 15 -11.57 -11.83 -6.79
N ILE A 16 -12.82 -11.40 -6.61
CA ILE A 16 -13.18 -10.29 -5.73
C ILE A 16 -13.15 -10.72 -4.25
N TRP A 17 -13.74 -11.88 -3.91
CA TRP A 17 -13.91 -12.32 -2.54
C TRP A 17 -12.64 -12.91 -1.91
N GLN A 18 -11.78 -13.56 -2.70
CA GLN A 18 -10.51 -14.17 -2.27
C GLN A 18 -10.62 -14.99 -0.96
N PRO A 19 -11.53 -15.98 -0.89
CA PRO A 19 -11.80 -16.71 0.33
C PRO A 19 -10.53 -17.37 0.89
N LYS A 20 -10.28 -17.21 2.19
CA LYS A 20 -9.08 -17.75 2.88
C LYS A 20 -7.75 -17.29 2.27
N GLY A 21 -7.71 -16.13 1.61
CA GLY A 21 -6.51 -15.59 0.97
C GLY A 21 -6.17 -16.30 -0.35
N LEU A 22 -7.15 -16.88 -1.03
CA LEU A 22 -6.99 -17.44 -2.37
C LEU A 22 -6.57 -16.33 -3.33
N GLY A 23 -5.33 -16.36 -3.81
CA GLY A 23 -4.79 -15.34 -4.72
C GLY A 23 -5.57 -15.24 -6.02
N VAL A 24 -5.62 -14.05 -6.61
CA VAL A 24 -6.40 -13.74 -7.84
C VAL A 24 -6.04 -14.67 -9.01
N GLY A 25 -4.76 -15.03 -9.15
CA GLY A 25 -4.31 -15.93 -10.19
C GLY A 25 -4.89 -17.34 -10.07
N TRP A 26 -4.98 -17.88 -8.85
CA TRP A 26 -5.55 -19.21 -8.63
C TRP A 26 -7.06 -19.24 -8.86
N SER A 27 -7.76 -18.19 -8.46
CA SER A 27 -9.20 -18.01 -8.73
C SER A 27 -9.50 -18.01 -10.22
N ALA A 28 -8.73 -17.25 -11.01
CA ALA A 28 -8.85 -17.21 -12.46
C ALA A 28 -8.50 -18.55 -13.14
N THR A 29 -7.45 -19.23 -12.68
CA THR A 29 -7.08 -20.57 -13.18
C THR A 29 -8.18 -21.60 -12.90
N LEU A 30 -8.77 -21.58 -11.71
CA LEU A 30 -9.92 -22.46 -11.40
C LEU A 30 -11.09 -22.20 -12.35
N GLY A 31 -11.40 -20.92 -12.60
CA GLY A 31 -12.38 -20.51 -13.60
C GLY A 31 -12.10 -21.09 -14.99
N ALA A 32 -10.85 -20.97 -15.46
CA ALA A 32 -10.42 -21.50 -16.75
C ALA A 32 -10.52 -23.03 -16.83
N ILE A 33 -10.14 -23.74 -15.77
CA ILE A 33 -10.28 -25.21 -15.68
C ILE A 33 -11.75 -25.61 -15.76
N ILE A 34 -12.64 -24.91 -15.04
CA ILE A 34 -14.08 -25.16 -15.10
C ILE A 34 -14.59 -24.87 -16.52
N ALA A 35 -14.17 -23.76 -17.15
CA ALA A 35 -14.55 -23.41 -18.51
C ALA A 35 -14.15 -24.48 -19.54
N LEU A 36 -12.97 -25.09 -19.38
CA LEU A 36 -12.53 -26.24 -20.18
C LEU A 36 -13.38 -27.49 -19.89
N ALA A 37 -13.64 -27.79 -18.62
CA ALA A 37 -14.39 -28.98 -18.22
C ALA A 37 -15.85 -28.97 -18.73
N VAL A 38 -16.48 -27.81 -18.77
CA VAL A 38 -17.85 -27.64 -19.29
C VAL A 38 -17.91 -27.39 -20.80
N GLY A 39 -16.77 -27.37 -21.48
CA GLY A 39 -16.68 -27.14 -22.93
C GLY A 39 -16.99 -25.72 -23.38
N ALA A 40 -16.97 -24.73 -22.47
CA ALA A 40 -17.09 -23.31 -22.86
C ALA A 40 -15.83 -22.83 -23.60
N VAL A 41 -14.69 -23.44 -23.30
CA VAL A 41 -13.39 -23.20 -23.93
C VAL A 41 -12.80 -24.56 -24.32
N SER A 42 -12.05 -24.61 -25.41
CA SER A 42 -11.31 -25.78 -25.88
C SER A 42 -9.80 -25.63 -25.63
N LEU A 43 -9.06 -26.75 -25.68
CA LEU A 43 -7.60 -26.70 -25.59
C LEU A 43 -6.95 -25.91 -26.74
N GLN A 44 -7.64 -25.77 -27.88
CA GLN A 44 -7.17 -24.99 -29.04
C GLN A 44 -7.27 -23.47 -28.82
N ASP A 45 -8.09 -23.03 -27.86
CA ASP A 45 -8.20 -21.62 -27.52
C ASP A 45 -6.99 -21.14 -26.69
N ILE A 46 -6.27 -22.05 -26.02
CA ILE A 46 -5.12 -21.69 -25.16
C ILE A 46 -4.01 -20.99 -25.94
N PRO A 47 -3.50 -21.52 -27.07
CA PRO A 47 -2.49 -20.83 -27.87
C PRO A 47 -2.98 -19.48 -28.41
N THR A 48 -4.27 -19.38 -28.78
CA THR A 48 -4.88 -18.15 -29.28
C THR A 48 -4.90 -17.07 -28.20
N VAL A 49 -5.35 -17.41 -27.00
CA VAL A 49 -5.35 -16.49 -25.86
C VAL A 49 -3.94 -16.13 -25.44
N TRP A 50 -3.02 -17.10 -25.42
CA TRP A 50 -1.60 -16.83 -25.12
C TRP A 50 -0.99 -15.84 -26.11
N ALA A 51 -1.26 -16.00 -27.41
CA ALA A 51 -0.79 -15.09 -28.46
C ALA A 51 -1.28 -13.64 -28.27
N ILE A 52 -2.45 -13.45 -27.64
CA ILE A 52 -3.01 -12.12 -27.32
C ILE A 52 -2.32 -11.46 -26.11
N VAL A 53 -1.86 -12.24 -25.13
CA VAL A 53 -1.45 -11.69 -23.83
C VAL A 53 0.05 -11.72 -23.56
N TRP A 54 0.80 -12.64 -24.15
CA TRP A 54 2.17 -12.91 -23.72
C TRP A 54 3.06 -11.66 -23.77
N ASN A 55 2.93 -10.86 -24.84
CA ASN A 55 3.72 -9.64 -25.04
C ASN A 55 3.35 -8.60 -23.98
N ALA A 56 2.05 -8.42 -23.73
CA ALA A 56 1.54 -7.52 -22.71
C ALA A 56 1.99 -7.91 -21.30
N THR A 57 1.83 -9.19 -20.96
CA THR A 57 2.21 -9.75 -19.66
C THR A 57 3.72 -9.65 -19.43
N ALA A 58 4.55 -9.98 -20.42
CA ALA A 58 6.00 -9.88 -20.30
C ALA A 58 6.48 -8.43 -20.14
N THR A 59 5.91 -7.50 -20.92
CA THR A 59 6.18 -6.06 -20.79
C THR A 59 5.86 -5.58 -19.38
N PHE A 60 4.68 -5.92 -18.88
CA PHE A 60 4.21 -5.49 -17.57
C PHE A 60 5.11 -5.97 -16.43
N ILE A 61 5.53 -7.26 -16.45
CA ILE A 61 6.50 -7.78 -15.47
C ILE A 61 7.81 -6.99 -15.52
N ALA A 62 8.34 -6.74 -16.72
CA ALA A 62 9.61 -6.03 -16.88
C ALA A 62 9.53 -4.60 -16.32
N VAL A 63 8.45 -3.86 -16.61
CA VAL A 63 8.20 -2.52 -16.07
C VAL A 63 8.09 -2.54 -14.54
N ILE A 64 7.39 -3.53 -13.97
CA ILE A 64 7.29 -3.65 -12.51
C ILE A 64 8.63 -3.98 -11.88
N ILE A 65 9.44 -4.85 -12.48
CA ILE A 65 10.79 -5.14 -11.97
C ILE A 65 11.64 -3.86 -11.97
N ILE A 66 11.58 -3.06 -13.04
CA ILE A 66 12.26 -1.76 -13.10
C ILE A 66 11.76 -0.85 -11.96
N SER A 67 10.44 -0.78 -11.78
CA SER A 67 9.81 0.03 -10.73
C SER A 67 10.26 -0.40 -9.31
N LEU A 68 10.21 -1.69 -8.99
CA LEU A 68 10.65 -2.23 -7.70
C LEU A 68 12.16 -2.00 -7.44
N LEU A 69 13.01 -2.14 -8.46
CA LEU A 69 14.44 -1.86 -8.34
C LEU A 69 14.71 -0.37 -8.08
N LEU A 70 13.96 0.52 -8.73
CA LEU A 70 14.05 1.95 -8.50
C LEU A 70 13.57 2.34 -7.11
N ASP A 71 12.50 1.71 -6.61
CA ASP A 71 12.01 1.93 -5.25
C ASP A 71 13.02 1.48 -4.20
N GLU A 72 13.58 0.28 -4.33
CA GLU A 72 14.64 -0.22 -3.43
C GLU A 72 15.91 0.64 -3.50
N ALA A 73 16.21 1.26 -4.65
CA ALA A 73 17.30 2.23 -4.77
C ALA A 73 17.00 3.59 -4.08
N GLY A 74 15.72 3.86 -3.77
CA GLY A 74 15.24 5.10 -3.14
C GLY A 74 14.78 6.19 -4.12
N PHE A 75 14.52 5.85 -5.39
CA PHE A 75 14.20 6.81 -6.44
C PHE A 75 12.90 7.58 -6.17
N PHE A 76 11.83 6.88 -5.79
CA PHE A 76 10.52 7.51 -5.57
C PHE A 76 10.48 8.33 -4.28
N GLU A 77 11.13 7.87 -3.21
CA GLU A 77 11.29 8.64 -1.97
C GLU A 77 12.09 9.92 -2.22
N TRP A 78 13.18 9.83 -2.99
CA TRP A 78 13.96 10.98 -3.46
C TRP A 78 13.10 11.98 -4.24
N ALA A 79 12.25 11.51 -5.16
CA ALA A 79 11.38 12.36 -5.95
C ALA A 79 10.30 13.04 -5.09
N ALA A 80 9.68 12.30 -4.17
CA ALA A 80 8.69 12.83 -3.23
C ALA A 80 9.27 13.93 -2.33
N LEU A 81 10.49 13.74 -1.81
CA LEU A 81 11.18 14.73 -0.99
C LEU A 81 11.57 16.01 -1.76
N HIS A 82 11.80 15.92 -3.08
CA HIS A 82 11.97 17.10 -3.94
C HIS A 82 10.67 17.83 -4.16
N VAL A 83 9.61 17.11 -4.52
CA VAL A 83 8.25 17.63 -4.68
C VAL A 83 7.81 18.37 -3.42
N ALA A 84 8.06 17.78 -2.25
CA ALA A 84 7.76 18.39 -0.97
C ALA A 84 8.54 19.67 -0.70
N ARG A 85 9.73 19.85 -1.27
CA ARG A 85 10.50 21.10 -1.15
C ARG A 85 10.10 22.14 -2.18
N TRP A 86 9.76 21.71 -3.40
CA TRP A 86 9.24 22.59 -4.45
C TRP A 86 7.94 23.27 -4.07
N ALA A 87 7.13 22.64 -3.22
CA ALA A 87 5.92 23.24 -2.66
C ALA A 87 6.19 24.39 -1.66
N ARG A 88 7.45 24.64 -1.27
CA ARG A 88 7.91 25.79 -0.45
C ARG A 88 7.07 26.00 0.82
N GLY A 89 6.69 24.91 1.49
CA GLY A 89 5.94 24.95 2.73
C GLY A 89 4.43 25.21 2.56
N SER A 90 3.88 25.25 1.34
CA SER A 90 2.44 25.43 1.10
C SER A 90 1.73 24.09 0.92
N GLY A 91 0.78 23.76 1.80
CA GLY A 91 0.08 22.47 1.73
C GLY A 91 -0.78 22.28 0.48
N HIS A 92 -1.31 23.38 -0.08
CA HIS A 92 -2.07 23.35 -1.33
C HIS A 92 -1.18 23.00 -2.54
N ARG A 93 0.03 23.59 -2.61
CA ARG A 93 1.01 23.25 -3.64
C ARG A 93 1.53 21.84 -3.46
N LEU A 94 1.76 21.42 -2.22
CA LEU A 94 2.16 20.05 -1.90
C LEU A 94 1.13 19.05 -2.41
N PHE A 95 -0.15 19.29 -2.16
CA PHE A 95 -1.24 18.46 -2.67
C PHE A 95 -1.20 18.34 -4.19
N ALA A 96 -1.16 19.47 -4.90
CA ALA A 96 -1.10 19.48 -6.37
C ALA A 96 0.13 18.74 -6.89
N PHE A 97 1.31 18.98 -6.32
CA PHE A 97 2.53 18.32 -6.77
C PHE A 97 2.59 16.84 -6.42
N CYS A 98 1.99 16.40 -5.31
CA CYS A 98 1.82 14.99 -5.00
C CYS A 98 0.91 14.29 -6.02
N VAL A 99 -0.19 14.94 -6.43
CA VAL A 99 -1.05 14.45 -7.51
C VAL A 99 -0.27 14.35 -8.83
N LEU A 100 0.47 15.39 -9.20
CA LEU A 100 1.27 15.39 -10.44
C LEU A 100 2.40 14.35 -10.41
N LEU A 101 3.03 14.12 -9.25
CA LEU A 101 3.97 13.03 -9.06
C LEU A 101 3.29 11.67 -9.24
N GLY A 102 2.11 11.49 -8.64
CA GLY A 102 1.25 10.33 -8.83
C GLY A 102 0.93 10.07 -10.29
N ALA A 103 0.57 11.12 -11.02
CA ALA A 103 0.28 11.05 -12.43
C ALA A 103 1.52 10.64 -13.25
N ALA A 104 2.68 11.24 -12.97
CA ALA A 104 3.92 10.91 -13.66
C ALA A 104 4.37 9.46 -13.41
N VAL A 105 4.25 8.98 -12.17
CA VAL A 105 4.60 7.59 -11.84
C VAL A 105 3.63 6.62 -12.50
N SER A 106 2.32 6.87 -12.44
CA SER A 106 1.31 6.01 -13.09
C SER A 106 1.51 5.94 -14.61
N ALA A 107 1.77 7.09 -15.24
CA ALA A 107 2.05 7.16 -16.68
C ALA A 107 3.28 6.34 -17.09
N LEU A 108 4.31 6.21 -16.25
CA LEU A 108 5.57 5.56 -16.62
C LEU A 108 5.73 4.11 -16.11
N PHE A 109 5.08 3.75 -14.99
CA PHE A 109 5.39 2.53 -14.21
C PHE A 109 4.21 1.60 -13.94
N ALA A 110 3.14 1.77 -14.70
CA ALA A 110 1.86 1.17 -14.42
C ALA A 110 1.13 1.74 -13.18
N ASN A 111 -0.20 1.73 -13.25
CA ASN A 111 -1.10 2.11 -12.17
C ASN A 111 -0.84 1.33 -10.86
N ASP A 112 -0.59 0.02 -10.93
CA ASP A 112 -0.32 -0.83 -9.77
C ASP A 112 0.96 -0.38 -9.03
N GLY A 113 2.02 -0.06 -9.79
CA GLY A 113 3.26 0.46 -9.25
C GLY A 113 3.06 1.79 -8.53
N ALA A 114 2.32 2.72 -9.15
CA ALA A 114 1.99 3.99 -8.54
C ALA A 114 1.20 3.83 -7.22
N ALA A 115 0.18 2.97 -7.22
CA ALA A 115 -0.65 2.69 -6.05
C ALA A 115 0.15 2.09 -4.89
N LEU A 116 1.00 1.08 -5.17
CA LEU A 116 1.77 0.35 -4.17
C LEU A 116 2.97 1.13 -3.63
N ILE A 117 3.63 1.94 -4.46
CA ILE A 117 4.89 2.61 -4.11
C ILE A 117 4.64 4.01 -3.55
N LEU A 118 3.84 4.83 -4.23
CA LEU A 118 3.66 6.22 -3.80
C LEU A 118 2.83 6.34 -2.53
N THR A 119 1.84 5.47 -2.33
CA THR A 119 0.96 5.58 -1.17
C THR A 119 1.74 5.46 0.16
N PRO A 120 2.62 4.45 0.37
CA PRO A 120 3.48 4.40 1.55
C PRO A 120 4.40 5.61 1.71
N ILE A 121 4.95 6.12 0.61
CA ILE A 121 5.87 7.27 0.62
C ILE A 121 5.13 8.53 1.05
N VAL A 122 3.99 8.80 0.41
CA VAL A 122 3.10 9.92 0.73
C VAL A 122 2.65 9.81 2.19
N MET A 123 2.19 8.65 2.63
CA MET A 123 1.81 8.42 4.04
C MET A 123 2.96 8.71 5.01
N SER A 124 4.16 8.20 4.73
CA SER A 124 5.33 8.40 5.61
C SER A 124 5.72 9.88 5.69
N MET A 125 5.62 10.60 4.57
CA MET A 125 5.83 12.04 4.52
C MET A 125 4.78 12.81 5.32
N LEU A 126 3.49 12.47 5.18
CA LEU A 126 2.39 13.14 5.89
C LEU A 126 2.49 12.93 7.41
N LEU A 127 2.89 11.72 7.82
CA LEU A 127 3.18 11.40 9.22
C LEU A 127 4.36 12.22 9.76
N ALA A 128 5.44 12.36 8.98
CA ALA A 128 6.59 13.20 9.36
C ALA A 128 6.20 14.69 9.49
N LEU A 129 5.30 15.16 8.62
CA LEU A 129 4.76 16.52 8.65
C LEU A 129 3.66 16.75 9.69
N ARG A 130 3.19 15.70 10.38
CA ARG A 130 2.12 15.75 11.40
C ARG A 130 0.81 16.33 10.86
N PHE A 131 0.42 15.94 9.64
CA PHE A 131 -0.84 16.38 9.06
C PHE A 131 -2.03 15.78 9.81
N SER A 132 -3.16 16.51 9.81
CA SER A 132 -4.40 16.03 10.42
C SER A 132 -4.92 14.77 9.70
N PRO A 133 -5.80 13.98 10.35
CA PRO A 133 -6.45 12.84 9.70
C PRO A 133 -7.19 13.23 8.40
N GLY A 134 -7.89 14.36 8.40
CA GLY A 134 -8.59 14.88 7.21
C GLY A 134 -7.63 15.23 6.06
N ALA A 135 -6.53 15.93 6.36
CA ALA A 135 -5.50 16.20 5.37
C ALA A 135 -4.87 14.90 4.86
N THR A 136 -4.58 13.96 5.75
CA THR A 136 -3.98 12.68 5.37
C THR A 136 -4.89 11.89 4.44
N LEU A 137 -6.19 11.84 4.75
CA LEU A 137 -7.19 11.25 3.88
C LEU A 137 -7.19 11.90 2.49
N ALA A 138 -7.14 13.24 2.41
CA ALA A 138 -7.11 13.95 1.13
C ALA A 138 -5.95 13.48 0.24
N PHE A 139 -4.72 13.45 0.76
CA PHE A 139 -3.54 13.04 0.01
C PHE A 139 -3.57 11.55 -0.37
N VAL A 140 -4.03 10.69 0.54
CA VAL A 140 -4.15 9.25 0.30
C VAL A 140 -5.17 8.98 -0.79
N MET A 141 -6.35 9.59 -0.72
CA MET A 141 -7.39 9.49 -1.74
C MET A 141 -6.87 10.00 -3.08
N ALA A 142 -6.11 11.09 -3.08
CA ALA A 142 -5.51 11.62 -4.29
C ALA A 142 -4.50 10.65 -4.94
N ALA A 143 -3.64 10.02 -4.13
CA ALA A 143 -2.73 8.98 -4.62
C ALA A 143 -3.48 7.75 -5.17
N GLY A 144 -4.58 7.34 -4.53
CA GLY A 144 -5.40 6.22 -4.98
C GLY A 144 -6.15 6.51 -6.28
N PHE A 145 -6.77 7.68 -6.42
CA PHE A 145 -7.54 8.04 -7.62
C PHE A 145 -6.64 8.32 -8.82
N ILE A 146 -5.53 9.02 -8.61
CA ILE A 146 -4.63 9.39 -9.69
C ILE A 146 -3.94 8.17 -10.32
N ALA A 147 -3.75 7.08 -9.55
CA ALA A 147 -3.12 5.86 -10.04
C ALA A 147 -3.81 5.27 -11.28
N ASP A 148 -5.14 5.18 -11.31
CA ASP A 148 -5.87 4.71 -12.51
C ASP A 148 -6.23 5.88 -13.47
N THR A 149 -6.44 7.09 -12.96
CA THR A 149 -6.81 8.24 -13.82
C THR A 149 -5.68 8.62 -14.79
N ALA A 150 -4.44 8.55 -14.31
CA ALA A 150 -3.26 8.99 -15.05
C ALA A 150 -2.56 7.86 -15.80
N SER A 151 -3.14 6.66 -15.84
CA SER A 151 -2.57 5.49 -16.51
C SER A 151 -2.93 5.40 -17.99
N LEU A 152 -3.50 6.46 -18.58
CA LEU A 152 -3.90 6.53 -19.99
C LEU A 152 -2.79 6.81 -21.03
N PRO A 153 -1.73 7.62 -20.76
CA PRO A 153 -1.02 8.31 -21.83
C PRO A 153 -0.11 7.42 -22.69
N LEU A 154 0.46 6.35 -22.12
CA LEU A 154 1.35 5.45 -22.84
C LEU A 154 0.80 4.03 -22.83
N VAL A 155 1.20 3.25 -23.83
CA VAL A 155 0.85 1.82 -23.89
C VAL A 155 1.30 1.09 -22.61
N VAL A 156 2.49 1.42 -22.09
CA VAL A 156 3.04 0.82 -20.86
C VAL A 156 2.44 1.34 -19.55
N SER A 157 1.58 2.37 -19.60
CA SER A 157 0.99 3.00 -18.41
C SER A 157 -0.05 2.12 -17.71
N ASN A 158 -0.63 1.14 -18.40
CA ASN A 158 -1.56 0.17 -17.81
C ASN A 158 -1.58 -1.11 -18.65
N LEU A 159 -1.79 -2.26 -18.03
CA LEU A 159 -2.01 -3.52 -18.74
C LEU A 159 -3.24 -3.46 -19.66
N VAL A 160 -4.27 -2.69 -19.29
CA VAL A 160 -5.45 -2.37 -20.14
C VAL A 160 -5.03 -1.80 -21.49
N ASN A 161 -4.06 -0.88 -21.49
CA ASN A 161 -3.56 -0.21 -22.68
C ASN A 161 -2.72 -1.16 -23.52
N ILE A 162 -1.82 -1.93 -22.89
CA ILE A 162 -0.96 -2.88 -23.60
C ILE A 162 -1.80 -3.92 -24.33
N VAL A 163 -2.82 -4.48 -23.67
CA VAL A 163 -3.70 -5.50 -24.27
C VAL A 163 -4.47 -4.92 -25.46
N SER A 164 -5.01 -3.71 -25.33
CA SER A 164 -5.76 -3.09 -26.42
C SER A 164 -4.87 -2.72 -27.61
N ALA A 165 -3.70 -2.14 -27.33
CA ALA A 165 -2.74 -1.76 -28.36
C ALA A 165 -2.20 -2.98 -29.10
N ASP A 166 -1.85 -4.07 -28.39
CA ASP A 166 -1.35 -5.31 -29.01
C ASP A 166 -2.45 -5.99 -29.83
N TYR A 167 -3.69 -6.07 -29.30
CA TYR A 167 -4.82 -6.70 -29.97
C TYR A 167 -5.23 -5.99 -31.27
N PHE A 168 -5.30 -4.65 -31.26
CA PHE A 168 -5.64 -3.84 -32.44
C PHE A 168 -4.43 -3.39 -33.26
N ARG A 169 -3.22 -3.76 -32.83
CA ARG A 169 -1.93 -3.36 -33.44
C ARG A 169 -1.76 -1.84 -33.57
N LEU A 170 -2.11 -1.11 -32.51
CA LEU A 170 -1.87 0.33 -32.42
C LEU A 170 -0.39 0.59 -32.15
N GLY A 171 0.24 1.45 -32.97
CA GLY A 171 1.64 1.82 -32.78
C GLY A 171 1.84 2.61 -31.48
N PHE A 172 3.02 2.51 -30.86
CA PHE A 172 3.26 3.16 -29.56
C PHE A 172 3.12 4.68 -29.64
N ALA A 173 3.67 5.28 -30.71
CA ALA A 173 3.63 6.72 -30.93
C ALA A 173 2.23 7.23 -31.29
N GLU A 174 1.48 6.46 -32.08
CA GLU A 174 0.11 6.76 -32.47
C GLU A 174 -0.81 6.78 -31.24
N TYR A 175 -0.73 5.73 -30.43
CA TYR A 175 -1.48 5.63 -29.19
C TYR A 175 -1.17 6.83 -28.27
N ALA A 176 0.10 7.15 -28.06
CA ALA A 176 0.52 8.25 -27.20
C ALA A 176 0.04 9.62 -27.71
N ALA A 177 0.04 9.84 -29.03
CA ALA A 177 -0.43 11.10 -29.62
C ALA A 177 -1.90 11.38 -29.32
N VAL A 178 -2.74 10.33 -29.27
CA VAL A 178 -4.16 10.44 -28.94
C VAL A 178 -4.38 10.51 -27.42
N MET A 179 -3.72 9.65 -26.66
CA MET A 179 -4.02 9.47 -25.24
C MET A 179 -3.30 10.45 -24.31
N LEU A 180 -2.19 11.06 -24.72
CA LEU A 180 -1.51 12.05 -23.88
C LEU A 180 -2.40 13.29 -23.61
N PRO A 181 -3.05 13.93 -24.60
CA PRO A 181 -4.02 15.00 -24.35
C PRO A 181 -5.18 14.57 -23.46
N VAL A 182 -5.71 13.36 -23.66
CA VAL A 182 -6.81 12.80 -22.85
C VAL A 182 -6.37 12.61 -21.41
N SER A 183 -5.15 12.10 -21.19
CA SER A 183 -4.55 11.94 -19.86
C SER A 183 -4.39 13.29 -19.17
N LEU A 184 -3.91 14.33 -19.87
CA LEU A 184 -3.78 15.67 -19.30
C LEU A 184 -5.14 16.23 -18.84
N ALA A 185 -6.18 16.07 -19.67
CA ALA A 185 -7.54 16.48 -19.30
C ALA A 185 -8.05 15.69 -18.08
N SER A 186 -7.84 14.38 -18.07
CA SER A 186 -8.22 13.48 -16.98
C SER A 186 -7.53 13.84 -15.65
N VAL A 187 -6.21 14.04 -15.68
CA VAL A 187 -5.40 14.48 -14.53
C VAL A 187 -5.83 15.85 -14.03
N ALA A 188 -6.06 16.80 -14.93
CA ALA A 188 -6.51 18.14 -14.57
C ALA A 188 -7.88 18.11 -13.88
N MET A 189 -8.83 17.32 -14.41
CA MET A 189 -10.15 17.17 -13.82
C MET A 189 -10.10 16.47 -12.46
N THR A 190 -9.33 15.39 -12.32
CA THR A 190 -9.15 14.72 -11.03
C THR A 190 -8.49 15.63 -10.00
N LEU A 191 -7.45 16.37 -10.39
CA LEU A 191 -6.82 17.37 -9.51
C LEU A 191 -7.84 18.44 -9.10
N LEU A 192 -8.60 18.99 -10.04
CA LEU A 192 -9.60 20.03 -9.78
C LEU A 192 -10.67 19.54 -8.79
N VAL A 193 -11.29 18.40 -9.06
CA VAL A 193 -12.38 17.84 -8.24
C VAL A 193 -11.88 17.53 -6.83
N LEU A 194 -10.75 16.82 -6.71
CA LEU A 194 -10.21 16.47 -5.40
C LEU A 194 -9.73 17.69 -4.63
N PHE A 195 -9.12 18.65 -5.31
CA PHE A 195 -8.71 19.91 -4.69
C PHE A 195 -9.93 20.68 -4.17
N LEU A 196 -10.98 20.84 -4.98
CA LEU A 196 -12.19 21.55 -4.56
C LEU A 196 -12.90 20.85 -3.39
N TYR A 197 -12.93 19.52 -3.40
CA TYR A 197 -13.53 18.70 -2.35
C TYR A 197 -12.76 18.83 -1.02
N PHE A 198 -11.44 18.64 -1.05
CA PHE A 198 -10.60 18.63 0.15
C PHE A 198 -9.98 19.99 0.53
N ARG A 199 -10.24 21.08 -0.21
CA ARG A 199 -9.59 22.39 0.00
C ARG A 199 -9.63 22.91 1.44
N LYS A 200 -10.67 22.54 2.21
CA LYS A 200 -10.84 22.96 3.60
C LYS A 200 -10.00 22.13 4.58
N ASP A 201 -9.71 20.89 4.22
CA ASP A 201 -8.92 19.96 5.03
C ASP A 201 -7.41 20.12 4.78
N LEU A 202 -7.02 20.71 3.64
CA LEU A 202 -5.62 20.94 3.29
C LEU A 202 -4.96 21.98 4.19
N PRO A 203 -3.77 21.71 4.75
CA PRO A 203 -3.08 22.68 5.57
C PRO A 203 -2.63 23.88 4.73
N HIS A 204 -2.66 25.07 5.35
CA HIS A 204 -2.12 26.26 4.71
C HIS A 204 -0.59 26.22 4.62
N ARG A 205 0.08 25.77 5.69
CA ARG A 205 1.53 25.69 5.77
C ARG A 205 2.00 24.40 6.45
N TYR A 206 3.22 23.99 6.12
CA TYR A 206 3.93 22.88 6.80
C TYR A 206 5.42 23.19 6.96
N ALA A 207 6.04 22.55 7.96
CA ALA A 207 7.46 22.74 8.27
C ALA A 207 8.33 21.85 7.36
N LEU A 208 9.17 22.47 6.55
CA LEU A 208 10.11 21.77 5.66
C LEU A 208 11.22 21.04 6.42
N ASP A 209 11.60 21.57 7.58
CA ASP A 209 12.70 21.05 8.40
C ASP A 209 12.36 19.70 9.05
N ALA A 210 11.07 19.34 9.09
CA ALA A 210 10.61 18.03 9.55
C ALA A 210 10.91 16.90 8.54
N LEU A 211 11.27 17.23 7.30
CA LEU A 211 11.52 16.24 6.25
C LEU A 211 13.02 15.97 6.07
N PRO A 212 13.43 14.69 5.90
CA PRO A 212 14.81 14.35 5.62
C PRO A 212 15.27 14.94 4.28
N GLN A 213 16.56 15.18 4.13
CA GLN A 213 17.12 15.72 2.88
C GLN A 213 17.00 14.70 1.74
N PRO A 214 16.74 15.11 0.48
CA PRO A 214 16.50 14.14 -0.59
C PRO A 214 17.67 13.19 -0.84
N CYS A 215 18.90 13.66 -0.63
CA CYS A 215 20.11 12.85 -0.81
C CYS A 215 20.18 11.64 0.15
N THR A 216 19.51 11.70 1.31
CA THR A 216 19.50 10.59 2.28
C THR A 216 18.57 9.45 1.85
N ALA A 217 17.66 9.69 0.91
CA ALA A 217 16.79 8.65 0.38
C ALA A 217 17.53 7.67 -0.54
N ILE A 218 18.67 8.07 -1.13
CA ILE A 218 19.40 7.23 -2.09
C ILE A 218 20.16 6.13 -1.35
N ARG A 219 19.66 4.88 -1.46
CA ARG A 219 20.22 3.70 -0.78
C ARG A 219 21.35 3.04 -1.59
N ASP A 220 21.17 2.98 -2.91
CA ASP A 220 22.18 2.48 -3.85
C ASP A 220 22.43 3.45 -5.01
N ARG A 221 23.59 4.10 -5.01
CA ARG A 221 23.90 5.17 -5.98
C ARG A 221 24.06 4.66 -7.41
N ALA A 222 24.56 3.43 -7.59
CA ALA A 222 24.78 2.84 -8.91
C ALA A 222 23.43 2.54 -9.57
N THR A 223 22.57 1.79 -8.89
CA THR A 223 21.21 1.47 -9.35
C THR A 223 20.36 2.72 -9.50
N PHE A 224 20.47 3.71 -8.61
CA PHE A 224 19.76 4.98 -8.76
C PHE A 224 20.14 5.72 -10.06
N ARG A 225 21.45 5.86 -10.34
CA ARG A 225 21.94 6.61 -11.51
C ARG A 225 21.66 5.85 -12.80
N VAL A 226 21.96 4.56 -12.83
CA VAL A 226 21.66 3.70 -13.98
C VAL A 226 20.15 3.65 -14.19
N GLY A 227 19.37 3.53 -13.12
CA GLY A 227 17.92 3.52 -13.16
C GLY A 227 17.33 4.74 -13.87
N GLY A 228 17.79 5.94 -13.55
CA GLY A 228 17.40 7.16 -14.27
C GLY A 228 17.68 7.09 -15.78
N TRP A 229 18.85 6.58 -16.18
CA TRP A 229 19.17 6.33 -17.59
C TRP A 229 18.34 5.21 -18.21
N THR A 230 18.08 4.14 -17.48
CA THR A 230 17.23 3.01 -17.91
C THR A 230 15.82 3.50 -18.24
N LEU A 231 15.27 4.45 -17.50
CA LEU A 231 13.97 5.04 -17.82
C LEU A 231 13.99 5.82 -19.14
N LEU A 232 15.04 6.62 -19.35
CA LEU A 232 15.20 7.33 -20.62
C LEU A 232 15.39 6.34 -21.78
N MET A 233 16.21 5.31 -21.58
CA MET A 233 16.43 4.25 -22.58
C MET A 233 15.15 3.46 -22.87
N LEU A 234 14.35 3.16 -21.85
CA LEU A 234 13.05 2.52 -22.03
C LEU A 234 12.15 3.41 -22.87
N LEU A 235 11.94 4.67 -22.49
CA LEU A 235 11.05 5.57 -23.21
C LEU A 235 11.51 5.79 -24.66
N VAL A 236 12.78 6.14 -24.86
CA VAL A 236 13.35 6.34 -26.21
C VAL A 236 13.30 5.05 -27.01
N GLY A 237 13.61 3.91 -26.40
CA GLY A 237 13.57 2.60 -27.02
C GLY A 237 12.16 2.21 -27.48
N LEU A 238 11.14 2.50 -26.68
CA LEU A 238 9.75 2.24 -27.05
C LEU A 238 9.31 3.05 -28.28
N PHE A 239 9.69 4.32 -28.38
CA PHE A 239 9.38 5.14 -29.56
C PHE A 239 10.22 4.77 -30.79
N ALA A 240 11.49 4.37 -30.61
CA ALA A 240 12.42 4.16 -31.71
C ALA A 240 12.42 2.73 -32.27
N LEU A 241 12.20 1.72 -31.44
CA LEU A 241 12.38 0.31 -31.80
C LEU A 241 11.07 -0.39 -32.15
N GLU A 242 9.94 0.04 -31.58
CA GLU A 242 8.64 -0.55 -31.91
C GLU A 242 8.26 -0.38 -33.39
N PRO A 243 8.48 0.78 -34.04
CA PRO A 243 8.26 0.93 -35.50
C PRO A 243 9.15 0.03 -36.37
N LEU A 244 10.25 -0.49 -35.81
CA LEU A 244 11.13 -1.46 -36.48
C LEU A 244 10.66 -2.92 -36.31
N GLY A 245 9.50 -3.14 -35.67
CA GLY A 245 8.94 -4.45 -35.40
C GLY A 245 9.51 -5.14 -34.16
N ILE A 246 10.29 -4.43 -33.32
CA ILE A 246 10.79 -4.99 -32.06
C ILE A 246 9.67 -4.89 -31.01
N PRO A 247 9.26 -6.01 -30.40
CA PRO A 247 8.17 -5.99 -29.43
C PRO A 247 8.55 -5.17 -28.19
N ILE A 248 7.58 -4.43 -27.67
CA ILE A 248 7.68 -3.63 -26.44
C ILE A 248 8.25 -4.46 -25.28
N SER A 249 7.87 -5.73 -25.16
CA SER A 249 8.38 -6.64 -24.13
C SER A 249 9.88 -6.88 -24.21
N ALA A 250 10.47 -6.94 -25.42
CA ALA A 250 11.90 -7.12 -25.58
C ALA A 250 12.68 -5.88 -25.14
N VAL A 251 12.19 -4.69 -25.48
CA VAL A 251 12.78 -3.41 -25.04
C VAL A 251 12.72 -3.29 -23.51
N ALA A 252 11.55 -3.56 -22.93
CA ALA A 252 11.35 -3.51 -21.49
C ALA A 252 12.19 -4.55 -20.76
N ALA A 253 12.26 -5.79 -21.25
CA ALA A 253 13.06 -6.86 -20.67
C ALA A 253 14.57 -6.56 -20.71
N ALA A 254 15.07 -5.97 -21.80
CA ALA A 254 16.47 -5.56 -21.89
C ALA A 254 16.80 -4.46 -20.86
N CYS A 255 15.92 -3.47 -20.69
CA CYS A 255 16.06 -2.43 -19.69
C CYS A 255 16.01 -3.00 -18.26
N ALA A 256 15.08 -3.91 -17.99
CA ALA A 256 14.95 -4.59 -16.71
C ALA A 256 16.19 -5.44 -16.40
N ALA A 257 16.70 -6.19 -17.36
CA ALA A 257 17.91 -7.00 -17.22
C ALA A 257 19.15 -6.13 -16.94
N LEU A 258 19.31 -5.02 -17.67
CA LEU A 258 20.39 -4.05 -17.41
C LEU A 258 20.35 -3.55 -15.96
N LEU A 259 19.20 -3.05 -15.51
CA LEU A 259 19.08 -2.50 -14.16
C LEU A 259 19.24 -3.59 -13.09
N PHE A 260 18.70 -4.78 -13.34
CA PHE A 260 18.83 -5.93 -12.45
C PHE A 260 20.29 -6.36 -12.27
N THR A 261 21.07 -6.42 -13.36
CA THR A 261 22.50 -6.80 -13.28
C THR A 261 23.32 -5.80 -12.49
N VAL A 262 23.01 -4.50 -12.60
CA VAL A 262 23.66 -3.44 -11.80
C VAL A 262 23.31 -3.59 -10.32
N ALA A 263 22.02 -3.78 -10.00
CA ALA A 263 21.57 -3.99 -8.64
C ALA A 263 22.16 -5.27 -8.01
N ALA A 264 22.26 -6.35 -8.79
CA ALA A 264 22.82 -7.62 -8.35
C ALA A 264 24.32 -7.50 -8.01
N LYS A 265 25.10 -6.77 -8.82
CA LYS A 265 26.53 -6.53 -8.57
C LYS A 265 26.79 -5.61 -7.37
N GLY A 266 25.86 -4.70 -7.06
CA GLY A 266 26.01 -3.78 -5.95
C GLY A 266 25.87 -4.43 -4.56
N HIS A 267 25.22 -5.60 -4.48
CA HIS A 267 24.94 -6.35 -3.24
C HIS A 267 24.21 -5.58 -2.12
N ARG A 268 23.78 -4.33 -2.36
CA ARG A 268 22.99 -3.51 -1.41
C ARG A 268 21.49 -3.76 -1.51
N ILE A 269 21.01 -4.10 -2.70
CA ILE A 269 19.59 -4.41 -2.96
C ILE A 269 19.45 -5.93 -3.00
N SER A 270 18.46 -6.45 -2.27
CA SER A 270 18.11 -7.87 -2.34
C SER A 270 17.35 -8.17 -3.62
N THR A 271 18.06 -8.45 -4.71
CA THR A 271 17.44 -8.77 -6.01
C THR A 271 16.54 -10.00 -5.96
N ARG A 272 16.86 -10.97 -5.09
CA ARG A 272 16.00 -12.13 -4.80
C ARG A 272 14.66 -11.71 -4.19
N ARG A 273 14.66 -10.71 -3.32
CA ARG A 273 13.44 -10.15 -2.73
C ARG A 273 12.60 -9.46 -3.80
N VAL A 274 13.22 -8.64 -4.65
CA VAL A 274 12.54 -7.96 -5.77
C VAL A 274 11.84 -8.97 -6.69
N LEU A 275 12.53 -10.03 -7.10
CA LEU A 275 11.91 -11.08 -7.91
C LEU A 275 10.80 -11.82 -7.18
N ARG A 276 10.88 -11.99 -5.86
CA ARG A 276 9.80 -12.64 -5.09
C ARG A 276 8.58 -11.73 -4.92
N GLU A 277 8.79 -10.43 -4.78
CA GLU A 277 7.74 -9.42 -4.57
C GLU A 277 7.06 -8.99 -5.88
N ALA A 278 7.69 -9.25 -7.04
CA ALA A 278 7.06 -9.07 -8.33
C ALA A 278 5.72 -9.84 -8.41
N PRO A 279 4.67 -9.26 -9.01
CA PRO A 279 3.32 -9.80 -8.94
C PRO A 279 3.11 -10.90 -9.98
N TRP A 280 3.80 -12.03 -9.83
CA TRP A 280 3.69 -13.20 -10.74
C TRP A 280 2.26 -13.73 -10.85
N GLN A 281 1.42 -13.49 -9.85
CA GLN A 281 0.01 -13.86 -9.92
C GLN A 281 -0.72 -13.15 -11.06
N ILE A 282 -0.28 -11.97 -11.50
CA ILE A 282 -0.90 -11.24 -12.61
C ILE A 282 -0.72 -12.00 -13.93
N VAL A 283 0.38 -12.73 -14.11
CA VAL A 283 0.62 -13.59 -15.29
C VAL A 283 -0.39 -14.74 -15.35
N VAL A 284 -0.56 -15.41 -14.21
CA VAL A 284 -1.49 -16.54 -14.09
C VAL A 284 -2.93 -16.05 -14.19
N PHE A 285 -3.22 -14.91 -13.55
CA PHE A 285 -4.50 -14.23 -13.61
C PHE A 285 -4.86 -13.82 -15.04
N SER A 286 -3.94 -13.21 -15.78
CA SER A 286 -4.19 -12.73 -17.15
C SER A 286 -4.59 -13.89 -18.05
N LEU A 287 -3.82 -14.98 -18.05
CA LEU A 287 -4.13 -16.15 -18.88
C LEU A 287 -5.45 -16.81 -18.47
N GLY A 288 -5.65 -17.07 -17.17
CA GLY A 288 -6.86 -17.71 -16.66
C GLY A 288 -8.11 -16.89 -16.94
N MET A 289 -8.08 -15.60 -16.60
CA MET A 289 -9.23 -14.71 -16.77
C MET A 289 -9.56 -14.52 -18.25
N TYR A 290 -8.54 -14.49 -19.12
CA TYR A 290 -8.75 -14.28 -20.55
C TYR A 290 -9.34 -15.52 -21.20
N LEU A 291 -8.97 -16.72 -20.76
CA LEU A 291 -9.64 -17.95 -21.18
C LEU A 291 -11.12 -17.93 -20.79
N VAL A 292 -11.45 -17.53 -19.57
CA VAL A 292 -12.84 -17.43 -19.12
C VAL A 292 -13.63 -16.41 -19.95
N VAL A 293 -13.05 -15.24 -20.23
CA VAL A 293 -13.66 -14.23 -21.13
C VAL A 293 -13.80 -14.74 -22.55
N TYR A 294 -12.80 -15.47 -23.07
CA TYR A 294 -12.88 -16.09 -24.39
C TYR A 294 -13.99 -17.15 -24.46
N GLY A 295 -14.27 -17.84 -23.35
CA GLY A 295 -15.45 -18.70 -23.23
C GLY A 295 -16.78 -17.95 -23.39
N LEU A 296 -16.85 -16.69 -22.94
CA LEU A 296 -18.02 -15.83 -23.19
C LEU A 296 -18.17 -15.48 -24.67
N LYS A 297 -17.05 -15.23 -25.36
CA LYS A 297 -17.02 -15.03 -26.82
C LYS A 297 -17.52 -16.26 -27.55
N ASN A 298 -16.97 -17.44 -27.25
CA ASN A 298 -17.40 -18.71 -27.86
C ASN A 298 -18.90 -18.98 -27.64
N ALA A 299 -19.45 -18.47 -26.53
CA ALA A 299 -20.84 -18.62 -26.17
C ALA A 299 -21.80 -17.54 -26.76
N GLY A 300 -21.28 -16.57 -27.52
CA GLY A 300 -22.04 -15.53 -28.24
C GLY A 300 -22.32 -14.24 -27.46
N LEU A 301 -21.77 -14.06 -26.24
CA LEU A 301 -22.02 -12.84 -25.46
C LEU A 301 -21.40 -11.60 -26.12
N THR A 302 -20.24 -11.75 -26.74
CA THR A 302 -19.55 -10.65 -27.43
C THR A 302 -20.34 -10.15 -28.63
N ASP A 303 -21.14 -11.00 -29.26
CA ASP A 303 -21.98 -10.66 -30.42
C ASP A 303 -23.19 -9.83 -30.00
N LEU A 304 -23.78 -10.12 -28.83
CA LEU A 304 -24.81 -9.30 -28.21
C LEU A 304 -24.31 -7.89 -27.91
N LEU A 305 -23.10 -7.78 -27.36
CA LEU A 305 -22.46 -6.48 -27.13
C LEU A 305 -22.10 -5.80 -28.45
N ALA A 306 -21.64 -6.54 -29.46
CA ALA A 306 -21.37 -6.00 -30.79
C ALA A 306 -22.62 -5.35 -31.43
N GLN A 307 -23.81 -5.92 -31.24
CA GLN A 307 -25.06 -5.29 -31.69
C GLN A 307 -25.34 -3.95 -31.01
N VAL A 308 -25.07 -3.84 -29.70
CA VAL A 308 -25.19 -2.55 -28.98
C VAL A 308 -24.20 -1.54 -29.55
N LEU A 309 -22.97 -1.97 -29.79
CA LEU A 309 -21.92 -1.14 -30.39
C LEU A 309 -22.26 -0.69 -31.82
N ASN A 310 -22.85 -1.56 -32.64
CA ASN A 310 -23.31 -1.22 -33.99
C ASN A 310 -24.36 -0.11 -33.96
N ARG A 311 -25.36 -0.19 -33.06
CA ARG A 311 -26.37 0.88 -32.90
C ARG A 311 -25.76 2.21 -32.47
N LEU A 312 -24.72 2.18 -31.63
CA LEU A 312 -24.00 3.40 -31.25
C LEU A 312 -23.19 3.98 -32.42
N ALA A 313 -22.59 3.10 -33.23
CA ALA A 313 -21.82 3.47 -34.41
C ALA A 313 -22.71 4.06 -35.53
N GLU A 314 -23.92 3.52 -35.73
CA GLU A 314 -24.91 4.03 -36.68
C GLU A 314 -25.35 5.47 -36.38
N GLN A 315 -25.33 5.88 -35.10
CA GLN A 315 -25.66 7.25 -34.69
C GLN A 315 -24.49 8.23 -34.88
N GLY A 316 -23.32 7.74 -35.29
CA GLY A 316 -22.14 8.54 -35.63
C GLY A 316 -21.00 8.48 -34.61
N LEU A 317 -19.97 9.29 -34.86
CA LEU A 317 -18.71 9.26 -34.10
C LEU A 317 -18.90 9.56 -32.61
N TRP A 318 -19.69 10.58 -32.27
CA TRP A 318 -19.88 11.03 -30.89
C TRP A 318 -20.62 10.01 -30.04
N SER A 319 -21.71 9.42 -30.56
CA SER A 319 -22.47 8.37 -29.88
C SER A 319 -21.66 7.11 -29.70
N ALA A 320 -20.87 6.72 -30.70
CA ALA A 320 -19.98 5.57 -30.60
C ALA A 320 -18.92 5.79 -29.52
N THR A 321 -18.24 6.95 -29.54
CA THR A 321 -17.18 7.27 -28.59
C THR A 321 -17.70 7.34 -27.16
N LEU A 322 -18.73 8.15 -26.90
CA LEU A 322 -19.28 8.33 -25.56
C LEU A 322 -20.00 7.08 -25.06
N GLY A 323 -20.77 6.43 -25.94
CA GLY A 323 -21.51 5.22 -25.60
C GLY A 323 -20.60 4.06 -25.27
N THR A 324 -19.57 3.80 -26.09
CA THR A 324 -18.58 2.76 -25.80
C THR A 324 -17.79 3.08 -24.53
N GLY A 325 -17.35 4.33 -24.34
CA GLY A 325 -16.62 4.72 -23.13
C GLY A 325 -17.42 4.53 -21.85
N LEU A 326 -18.69 4.96 -21.84
CA LEU A 326 -19.59 4.79 -20.69
C LEU A 326 -19.91 3.31 -20.45
N LEU A 327 -20.16 2.53 -21.50
CA LEU A 327 -20.40 1.09 -21.39
C LEU A 327 -19.18 0.39 -20.76
N SER A 328 -17.98 0.66 -21.26
CA SER A 328 -16.72 0.11 -20.73
C SER A 328 -16.43 0.58 -19.31
N ALA A 329 -16.80 1.82 -18.95
CA ALA A 329 -16.67 2.33 -17.59
C ALA A 329 -17.59 1.60 -16.60
N LEU A 330 -18.85 1.41 -16.97
CA LEU A 330 -19.81 0.67 -16.16
C LEU A 330 -19.39 -0.79 -16.03
N LEU A 331 -18.97 -1.42 -17.12
CA LEU A 331 -18.50 -2.80 -17.13
C LEU A 331 -17.30 -2.96 -16.18
N SER A 332 -16.24 -2.16 -16.36
CA SER A 332 -15.03 -2.20 -15.52
C SER A 332 -15.29 -1.93 -14.05
N SER A 333 -16.23 -1.04 -13.73
CA SER A 333 -16.63 -0.78 -12.35
C SER A 333 -17.24 -1.98 -11.63
N VAL A 334 -17.81 -2.95 -12.35
CA VAL A 334 -18.49 -4.11 -11.74
C VAL A 334 -17.59 -5.34 -11.75
N MET A 335 -16.76 -5.51 -12.79
CA MET A 335 -16.04 -6.76 -13.01
C MET A 335 -14.52 -6.69 -13.00
N ASN A 336 -13.93 -5.52 -12.75
CA ASN A 336 -12.51 -5.22 -12.94
C ASN A 336 -12.16 -4.76 -14.36
N ASN A 337 -11.17 -3.87 -14.47
CA ASN A 337 -10.69 -3.29 -15.73
C ASN A 337 -10.12 -4.33 -16.69
N MET A 338 -9.42 -5.34 -16.18
CA MET A 338 -8.71 -6.32 -16.99
C MET A 338 -9.60 -7.27 -17.82
N PRO A 339 -10.68 -7.90 -17.28
CA PRO A 339 -11.62 -8.64 -18.11
C PRO A 339 -12.51 -7.72 -18.97
N SER A 340 -12.83 -6.53 -18.49
CA SER A 340 -13.70 -5.58 -19.21
C SER A 340 -13.08 -5.12 -20.52
N VAL A 341 -11.78 -4.79 -20.50
CA VAL A 341 -11.09 -4.32 -21.71
C VAL A 341 -11.08 -5.37 -22.79
N LEU A 342 -10.90 -6.65 -22.43
CA LEU A 342 -10.91 -7.74 -23.40
C LEU A 342 -12.32 -8.00 -23.94
N ILE A 343 -13.35 -8.00 -23.08
CA ILE A 343 -14.74 -8.11 -23.54
C ILE A 343 -15.03 -6.99 -24.55
N GLY A 344 -14.66 -5.75 -24.22
CA GLY A 344 -14.81 -4.61 -25.11
C GLY A 344 -14.03 -4.77 -26.42
N ALA A 345 -12.78 -5.21 -26.37
CA ALA A 345 -11.95 -5.43 -27.55
C ALA A 345 -12.54 -6.50 -28.48
N LEU A 346 -12.98 -7.63 -27.92
CA LEU A 346 -13.61 -8.71 -28.68
C LEU A 346 -14.94 -8.25 -29.30
N SER A 347 -15.74 -7.48 -28.56
CA SER A 347 -17.01 -6.94 -29.07
C SER A 347 -16.82 -5.86 -30.14
N ILE A 348 -15.80 -5.00 -30.02
CA ILE A 348 -15.46 -4.03 -31.07
C ILE A 348 -14.98 -4.76 -32.33
N GLN A 349 -14.16 -5.81 -32.17
CA GLN A 349 -13.72 -6.62 -33.30
C GLN A 349 -14.88 -7.34 -34.00
N ALA A 350 -15.88 -7.79 -33.24
CA ALA A 350 -17.09 -8.43 -33.77
C ALA A 350 -18.12 -7.43 -34.32
N SER A 351 -17.95 -6.13 -34.06
CA SER A 351 -18.82 -5.07 -34.58
C SER A 351 -18.55 -4.78 -36.06
N GLU A 352 -19.53 -4.17 -36.73
CA GLU A 352 -19.44 -3.74 -38.13
C GLU A 352 -18.82 -2.34 -38.27
N ALA A 353 -18.42 -1.70 -37.17
CA ALA A 353 -17.82 -0.38 -37.18
C ALA A 353 -16.50 -0.38 -37.98
N GLN A 354 -16.28 0.65 -38.80
CA GLN A 354 -15.10 0.79 -39.64
C GLN A 354 -14.49 2.20 -39.53
N GLY A 355 -13.23 2.32 -39.96
CA GLY A 355 -12.49 3.58 -39.99
C GLY A 355 -12.46 4.30 -38.65
N LEU A 356 -12.62 5.63 -38.69
CA LEU A 356 -12.50 6.51 -37.53
C LEU A 356 -13.47 6.17 -36.39
N VAL A 357 -14.68 5.66 -36.70
CA VAL A 357 -15.66 5.29 -35.67
C VAL A 357 -15.14 4.11 -34.84
N ARG A 358 -14.58 3.10 -35.51
CA ARG A 358 -13.99 1.94 -34.83
C ARG A 358 -12.77 2.34 -34.00
N GLU A 359 -11.89 3.17 -34.55
CA GLU A 359 -10.73 3.69 -33.80
C GLU A 359 -11.16 4.44 -32.54
N ALA A 360 -12.15 5.32 -32.66
CA ALA A 360 -12.67 6.07 -31.52
C ALA A 360 -13.28 5.14 -30.45
N MET A 361 -13.96 4.07 -30.85
CA MET A 361 -14.47 3.04 -29.92
C MET A 361 -13.33 2.29 -29.21
N ILE A 362 -12.21 2.01 -29.89
CA ILE A 362 -11.04 1.36 -29.28
C ILE A 362 -10.46 2.25 -28.17
N TYR A 363 -10.19 3.52 -28.48
CA TYR A 363 -9.69 4.47 -27.48
C TYR A 363 -10.71 4.70 -26.36
N ALA A 364 -12.00 4.81 -26.68
CA ALA A 364 -13.06 4.96 -25.68
C ALA A 364 -13.16 3.75 -24.75
N ASN A 365 -12.99 2.52 -25.27
CA ASN A 365 -12.98 1.31 -24.45
C ASN A 365 -11.84 1.34 -23.42
N VAL A 366 -10.65 1.76 -23.83
CA VAL A 366 -9.50 1.93 -22.93
C VAL A 366 -9.78 3.00 -21.89
N ILE A 367 -10.25 4.18 -22.29
CA ILE A 367 -10.59 5.28 -21.38
C ILE A 367 -11.63 4.83 -20.35
N GLY A 368 -12.69 4.15 -20.81
CA GLY A 368 -13.72 3.60 -19.94
C GLY A 368 -13.15 2.59 -18.95
N CYS A 369 -12.30 1.67 -19.41
CA CYS A 369 -11.70 0.65 -18.54
C CYS A 369 -10.67 1.19 -17.54
N ASP A 370 -10.06 2.35 -17.79
CA ASP A 370 -9.12 2.99 -16.85
C ASP A 370 -9.82 3.92 -15.86
N LEU A 371 -10.84 4.66 -16.28
CA LEU A 371 -11.56 5.62 -15.43
C LEU A 371 -12.73 5.00 -14.66
N GLY A 372 -13.49 4.10 -15.30
CA GLY A 372 -14.63 3.39 -14.73
C GLY A 372 -14.36 2.64 -13.42
N PRO A 373 -13.17 2.04 -13.22
CA PRO A 373 -12.79 1.44 -11.95
C PRO A 373 -12.90 2.31 -10.72
N LYS A 374 -12.95 3.65 -10.84
CA LYS A 374 -13.10 4.53 -9.69
C LYS A 374 -14.54 4.71 -9.21
N ILE A 375 -15.51 4.15 -9.93
CA ILE A 375 -16.91 4.13 -9.49
C ILE A 375 -17.08 3.16 -8.31
N THR A 376 -16.33 2.04 -8.27
CA THR A 376 -16.39 1.09 -7.14
C THR A 376 -14.99 0.57 -6.75
N PRO A 377 -14.75 0.21 -5.48
CA PRO A 377 -13.43 -0.30 -5.05
C PRO A 377 -12.94 -1.57 -5.78
N ILE A 378 -13.85 -2.39 -6.31
CA ILE A 378 -13.53 -3.68 -6.96
C ILE A 378 -13.11 -3.52 -8.42
N GLY A 379 -13.31 -2.34 -9.02
CA GLY A 379 -13.12 -2.12 -10.44
C GLY A 379 -11.67 -2.13 -10.92
N SER A 380 -10.67 -2.03 -10.03
CA SER A 380 -9.25 -2.11 -10.41
C SER A 380 -8.47 -2.88 -9.33
N LEU A 381 -7.55 -3.75 -9.78
CA LEU A 381 -6.63 -4.45 -8.87
C LEU A 381 -5.75 -3.45 -8.12
N ALA A 382 -5.33 -2.36 -8.75
CA ALA A 382 -4.58 -1.27 -8.13
C ALA A 382 -5.32 -0.71 -6.92
N THR A 383 -6.64 -0.55 -7.02
CA THR A 383 -7.47 -0.03 -5.92
C THR A 383 -7.55 -1.02 -4.76
N LEU A 384 -7.70 -2.32 -5.04
CA LEU A 384 -7.70 -3.36 -4.00
C LEU A 384 -6.34 -3.48 -3.30
N LEU A 385 -5.25 -3.47 -4.08
CA LEU A 385 -3.88 -3.49 -3.58
C LEU A 385 -3.58 -2.25 -2.73
N TRP A 386 -4.03 -1.08 -3.18
CA TRP A 386 -3.95 0.18 -2.45
C TRP A 386 -4.67 0.12 -1.11
N LEU A 387 -5.93 -0.33 -1.08
CA LEU A 387 -6.69 -0.48 0.16
C LEU A 387 -6.01 -1.44 1.14
N HIS A 388 -5.46 -2.56 0.65
CA HIS A 388 -4.71 -3.50 1.49
C HIS A 388 -3.41 -2.89 2.06
N VAL A 389 -2.70 -2.08 1.27
CA VAL A 389 -1.54 -1.32 1.75
C VAL A 389 -1.95 -0.32 2.83
N LEU A 390 -3.08 0.35 2.64
CA LEU A 390 -3.64 1.27 3.63
C LEU A 390 -4.05 0.54 4.91
N GLU A 391 -4.73 -0.60 4.84
CA GLU A 391 -5.10 -1.40 6.01
C GLU A 391 -3.86 -1.83 6.80
N ARG A 392 -2.81 -2.27 6.12
CA ARG A 392 -1.53 -2.62 6.77
C ARG A 392 -0.89 -1.44 7.47
N LYS A 393 -0.88 -0.26 6.83
CA LYS A 393 -0.34 0.97 7.41
C LYS A 393 -1.24 1.53 8.52
N ALA A 394 -2.56 1.41 8.40
CA ALA A 394 -3.53 1.78 9.42
C ALA A 394 -3.40 0.88 10.64
N CYS A 395 -3.22 -0.43 10.46
CA CYS A 395 -2.95 -1.36 11.55
C CYS A 395 -1.61 -1.04 12.25
N ALA A 396 -0.61 -0.58 11.50
CA ALA A 396 0.65 -0.07 12.04
C ALA A 396 0.55 1.36 12.64
N SER A 397 -0.55 2.11 12.41
CA SER A 397 -0.77 3.48 12.88
C SER A 397 -2.28 3.83 12.95
N PRO A 398 -3.04 3.27 13.93
CA PRO A 398 -4.51 3.26 13.94
C PRO A 398 -5.21 4.62 14.02
N GLY A 399 -4.55 5.65 14.53
CA GLY A 399 -5.16 6.97 14.77
C GLY A 399 -5.56 7.77 13.52
N VAL A 400 -5.10 7.40 12.34
CA VAL A 400 -5.23 8.23 11.12
C VAL A 400 -6.51 7.97 10.31
N LEU A 401 -7.08 6.76 10.36
CA LEU A 401 -8.22 6.37 9.52
C LEU A 401 -9.53 6.13 10.30
N LEU A 402 -9.45 5.77 11.58
CA LEU A 402 -10.63 5.43 12.38
C LEU A 402 -11.48 6.65 12.79
N GLN A 403 -10.96 7.87 12.70
CA GLN A 403 -11.74 9.09 12.96
C GLN A 403 -12.59 9.55 11.76
N GLY A 404 -12.28 9.11 10.53
CA GLY A 404 -13.08 9.42 9.34
C GLY A 404 -14.43 8.69 9.29
N ARG A 405 -14.57 7.56 10.00
CA ARG A 405 -15.85 6.82 10.07
C ARG A 405 -16.90 7.45 11.00
N ARG A 406 -16.52 8.37 11.89
CA ARG A 406 -17.49 9.05 12.79
C ARG A 406 -18.13 10.30 12.18
N ALA A 407 -17.71 10.72 10.99
CA ALA A 407 -18.25 11.90 10.32
C ALA A 407 -19.36 11.58 9.30
N ALA A 408 -19.79 10.33 9.17
CA ALA A 408 -20.73 9.87 8.14
C ALA A 408 -22.05 9.28 8.68
N ASP A 409 -22.38 9.51 9.95
CA ASP A 409 -23.72 9.16 10.46
C ASP A 409 -24.71 10.32 10.20
N PRO A 410 -25.90 10.06 9.62
CA PRO A 410 -26.94 11.06 9.47
C PRO A 410 -27.57 11.41 10.84
N PRO A 411 -28.13 12.62 11.01
CA PRO A 411 -28.68 13.02 12.29
C PRO A 411 -30.05 12.35 12.50
N GLY A 412 -30.09 11.43 13.47
CA GLY A 412 -31.30 11.04 14.19
C GLY A 412 -31.97 9.73 13.75
N SER A 413 -32.02 8.75 14.64
CA SER A 413 -33.27 8.30 15.28
C SER A 413 -33.08 7.02 16.11
N ALA A 414 -33.66 7.03 17.32
CA ALA A 414 -34.24 5.91 18.07
C ALA A 414 -33.35 4.82 18.70
N GLY A 415 -33.08 4.99 20.01
CA GLY A 415 -33.67 4.18 21.08
C GLY A 415 -33.40 2.67 21.13
N HIS A 416 -32.55 2.24 22.07
CA HIS A 416 -32.68 0.97 22.78
C HIS A 416 -32.26 1.10 24.25
N PRO A 417 -32.88 0.36 25.19
CA PRO A 417 -32.87 0.67 26.61
C PRO A 417 -31.90 -0.25 27.35
N PHE A 418 -30.62 0.12 27.42
CA PHE A 418 -29.72 -0.34 28.47
C PHE A 418 -28.71 0.80 28.68
N GLY A 419 -28.99 1.65 29.67
CA GLY A 419 -28.14 2.77 30.00
C GLY A 419 -26.79 2.26 30.53
N PRO A 420 -25.65 2.79 30.07
CA PRO A 420 -24.42 2.66 30.84
C PRO A 420 -24.61 3.47 32.13
N GLY A 421 -24.18 2.90 33.26
CA GLY A 421 -24.08 3.64 34.53
C GLY A 421 -23.26 4.92 34.35
N PRO A 422 -23.40 5.89 35.26
CA PRO A 422 -22.75 7.19 35.11
C PRO A 422 -21.25 6.99 34.94
N ALA A 423 -20.70 7.60 33.87
CA ALA A 423 -19.27 7.71 33.68
C ALA A 423 -18.64 8.33 34.94
N PRO A 424 -17.47 7.87 35.40
CA PRO A 424 -16.77 8.59 36.44
C PRO A 424 -16.52 10.01 35.94
N GLU A 425 -16.95 11.00 36.72
CA GLU A 425 -16.67 12.41 36.45
C GLU A 425 -15.17 12.59 36.18
N PRO A 426 -14.79 13.49 35.26
CA PRO A 426 -13.40 13.90 35.17
C PRO A 426 -13.03 14.52 36.51
N LEU A 427 -12.18 13.82 37.27
CA LEU A 427 -11.52 14.35 38.45
C LEU A 427 -10.92 15.70 38.07
N THR A 428 -11.56 16.74 38.59
CA THR A 428 -11.08 18.11 38.52
C THR A 428 -9.63 18.13 39.01
N ALA A 429 -8.73 18.59 38.16
CA ALA A 429 -7.30 18.77 38.43
C ALA A 429 -7.05 19.91 39.42
N ALA A 430 -7.70 19.85 40.59
CA ALA A 430 -7.62 20.85 41.63
C ALA A 430 -7.82 20.19 43.01
N GLN A 431 -7.08 19.12 43.30
CA GLN A 431 -6.96 18.55 44.65
C GLN A 431 -5.85 17.50 44.78
N SER A 432 -4.61 17.83 44.42
CA SER A 432 -3.40 17.42 45.14
C SER A 432 -2.22 18.17 44.52
N GLY A 433 -1.39 18.81 45.33
CA GLY A 433 -0.16 19.46 44.86
C GLY A 433 0.94 18.47 44.42
N ARG A 434 0.59 17.30 43.87
CA ARG A 434 1.53 16.27 43.40
C ARG A 434 1.65 16.35 41.89
N SER A 435 2.87 16.56 41.40
CA SER A 435 3.21 16.39 39.98
C SER A 435 2.81 14.98 39.50
N PRO A 436 2.32 14.83 38.26
CA PRO A 436 2.01 13.52 37.71
C PRO A 436 3.26 12.62 37.70
N PRO A 437 3.11 11.29 37.89
CA PRO A 437 4.24 10.37 37.93
C PRO A 437 4.95 10.32 36.57
N MET A 438 6.27 10.18 36.58
CA MET A 438 7.10 10.00 35.40
C MET A 438 6.77 8.67 34.73
N ARG A 439 6.34 8.72 33.46
CA ARG A 439 5.88 7.55 32.71
C ARG A 439 6.98 6.96 31.83
N VAL A 440 7.24 5.67 32.01
CA VAL A 440 8.23 4.90 31.24
C VAL A 440 7.52 3.89 30.35
N LEU A 441 7.81 3.90 29.04
CA LEU A 441 7.27 2.95 28.07
C LEU A 441 8.32 1.91 27.69
N PHE A 442 8.06 0.64 27.99
CA PHE A 442 8.85 -0.49 27.48
C PHE A 442 8.31 -0.99 26.14
N MET A 443 9.13 -0.91 25.09
CA MET A 443 8.73 -1.24 23.72
C MET A 443 9.47 -2.48 23.22
N CYS A 444 8.73 -3.45 22.69
CA CYS A 444 9.29 -4.55 21.90
C CYS A 444 8.48 -4.76 20.61
N THR A 445 8.77 -5.81 19.84
CA THR A 445 8.03 -6.08 18.61
C THR A 445 6.61 -6.58 18.90
N ALA A 446 6.48 -7.67 19.67
CA ALA A 446 5.23 -8.41 19.80
C ALA A 446 4.34 -8.00 20.99
N ASN A 447 4.88 -7.23 21.94
CA ASN A 447 4.27 -6.93 23.24
C ASN A 447 3.61 -8.14 23.90
N SER A 448 4.38 -9.23 24.00
CA SER A 448 3.88 -10.50 24.55
C SER A 448 4.78 -11.09 25.64
N CYS A 449 6.06 -10.71 25.69
CA CYS A 449 7.04 -11.30 26.61
C CYS A 449 7.94 -10.23 27.26
N ARG A 450 9.12 -9.94 26.69
CA ARG A 450 10.12 -9.01 27.27
C ARG A 450 9.55 -7.70 27.81
N SER A 451 8.79 -6.96 26.99
CA SER A 451 8.23 -5.68 27.43
C SER A 451 7.17 -5.81 28.52
N ILE A 452 6.43 -6.93 28.58
CA ILE A 452 5.44 -7.21 29.63
C ILE A 452 6.15 -7.53 30.94
N LEU A 453 7.22 -8.35 30.88
CA LEU A 453 8.07 -8.62 32.04
C LEU A 453 8.67 -7.32 32.59
N SER A 454 9.12 -6.41 31.70
CA SER A 454 9.65 -5.10 32.09
C SER A 454 8.61 -4.17 32.70
N GLU A 455 7.40 -4.06 32.14
CA GLU A 455 6.31 -3.25 32.72
C GLU A 455 5.94 -3.73 34.13
N ALA A 456 5.74 -5.04 34.29
CA ALA A 456 5.31 -5.62 35.55
C ALA A 456 6.39 -5.49 36.65
N LEU A 457 7.64 -5.85 36.34
CA LEU A 457 8.71 -5.77 37.33
C LEU A 457 9.06 -4.32 37.68
N PHE A 458 9.06 -3.41 36.71
CA PHE A 458 9.30 -2.00 36.99
C PHE A 458 8.26 -1.44 37.96
N ASN A 459 6.97 -1.70 37.71
CA ASN A 459 5.89 -1.22 38.58
C ASN A 459 5.92 -1.87 39.98
N HIS A 460 6.39 -3.11 40.08
CA HIS A 460 6.57 -3.79 41.37
C HIS A 460 7.66 -3.13 42.24
N LEU A 461 8.73 -2.64 41.61
CA LEU A 461 9.88 -2.03 42.28
C LEU A 461 9.77 -0.49 42.40
N ALA A 462 8.82 0.13 41.70
CA ALA A 462 8.76 1.58 41.52
C ALA A 462 8.49 2.32 42.85
N PRO A 463 9.31 3.30 43.22
CA PRO A 463 8.96 4.24 44.29
C PRO A 463 7.85 5.20 43.83
N GLU A 464 7.24 5.92 44.77
CA GLU A 464 6.22 6.91 44.45
C GLU A 464 6.74 7.94 43.42
N GLY A 465 5.95 8.21 42.39
CA GLY A 465 6.29 9.17 41.34
C GLY A 465 6.78 8.55 40.03
N PHE A 466 6.83 7.21 39.90
CA PHE A 466 7.11 6.52 38.64
C PHE A 466 5.96 5.57 38.25
N ALA A 467 5.75 5.40 36.95
CA ALA A 467 4.84 4.40 36.42
C ALA A 467 5.34 3.85 35.08
N ALA A 468 5.28 2.54 34.87
CA ALA A 468 5.61 1.90 33.61
C ALA A 468 4.38 1.39 32.87
N VAL A 469 4.49 1.42 31.54
CA VAL A 469 3.57 0.78 30.59
C VAL A 469 4.38 0.06 29.51
N SER A 470 3.77 -0.86 28.77
CA SER A 470 4.43 -1.49 27.62
C SER A 470 3.61 -1.43 26.32
N ALA A 471 4.31 -1.53 25.18
CA ALA A 471 3.70 -1.57 23.86
C ALA A 471 4.50 -2.40 22.85
N GLY A 472 3.85 -2.69 21.71
CA GLY A 472 4.39 -3.45 20.59
C GLY A 472 4.38 -2.63 19.31
N SER A 473 5.42 -2.75 18.50
CA SER A 473 5.38 -2.24 17.12
C SER A 473 4.51 -3.10 16.20
N PHE A 474 4.41 -4.39 16.49
CA PHE A 474 3.52 -5.38 15.86
C PHE A 474 2.91 -6.27 16.94
N PRO A 475 1.97 -5.76 17.76
CA PRO A 475 1.44 -6.49 18.92
C PRO A 475 0.76 -7.78 18.49
N LYS A 476 1.00 -8.87 19.22
CA LYS A 476 0.37 -10.19 18.95
C LYS A 476 -1.10 -10.24 19.38
N GLY A 477 -1.58 -9.26 20.16
CA GLY A 477 -2.94 -9.23 20.70
C GLY A 477 -3.15 -10.15 21.91
N GLN A 478 -2.14 -10.92 22.30
CA GLN A 478 -2.15 -11.76 23.50
C GLN A 478 -0.78 -11.78 24.20
N VAL A 479 -0.80 -11.78 25.53
CA VAL A 479 0.40 -11.97 26.36
C VAL A 479 0.80 -13.44 26.33
N LEU A 480 2.11 -13.73 26.27
CA LEU A 480 2.61 -15.09 26.32
C LEU A 480 2.29 -15.69 27.70
N PRO A 481 1.55 -16.82 27.80
CA PRO A 481 1.14 -17.38 29.09
C PRO A 481 2.31 -17.62 30.05
N ARG A 482 3.46 -18.05 29.52
CA ARG A 482 4.67 -18.28 30.32
C ARG A 482 5.23 -17.00 30.95
N SER A 483 5.05 -15.84 30.31
CA SER A 483 5.47 -14.56 30.90
C SER A 483 4.64 -14.23 32.14
N LEU A 484 3.34 -14.55 32.13
CA LEU A 484 2.46 -14.37 33.29
C LEU A 484 2.82 -15.35 34.41
N SER A 485 3.06 -16.63 34.09
CA SER A 485 3.44 -17.61 35.11
C SER A 485 4.79 -17.28 35.77
N THR A 486 5.76 -16.77 35.01
CA THR A 486 7.05 -16.31 35.56
C THR A 486 6.86 -15.15 36.54
N LEU A 487 6.02 -14.17 36.21
CA LEU A 487 5.74 -13.04 37.11
C LEU A 487 5.03 -13.50 38.39
N GLN A 488 4.05 -14.39 38.27
CA GLN A 488 3.32 -14.95 39.42
C GLN A 488 4.25 -15.76 40.34
N GLN A 489 5.16 -16.56 39.79
CA GLN A 489 6.16 -17.29 40.57
C GLN A 489 7.13 -16.36 41.32
N ALA A 490 7.41 -15.18 40.75
CA ALA A 490 8.22 -14.14 41.39
C ALA A 490 7.42 -13.27 42.37
N GLY A 491 6.12 -13.53 42.57
CA GLY A 491 5.26 -12.73 43.46
C GLY A 491 4.86 -11.36 42.89
N ILE A 492 4.95 -11.17 41.58
CA ILE A 492 4.65 -9.90 40.89
C ILE A 492 3.21 -9.92 40.35
N ALA A 493 2.47 -8.84 40.60
CA ALA A 493 1.08 -8.71 40.14
C ALA A 493 0.99 -8.69 38.61
N THR A 494 -0.01 -9.39 38.07
CA THR A 494 -0.25 -9.49 36.63
C THR A 494 -1.52 -8.75 36.17
N ASP A 495 -2.21 -8.08 37.08
CA ASP A 495 -3.48 -7.43 36.80
C ASP A 495 -3.30 -6.27 35.81
N GLY A 496 -4.17 -6.20 34.81
CA GLY A 496 -4.14 -5.14 33.79
C GLY A 496 -3.05 -5.28 32.71
N LEU A 497 -2.26 -6.36 32.72
CA LEU A 497 -1.30 -6.65 31.65
C LEU A 497 -2.02 -7.20 30.41
N TYR A 498 -1.82 -6.57 29.25
CA TYR A 498 -2.36 -7.03 27.98
C TYR A 498 -1.46 -6.58 26.81
N SER A 499 -1.56 -7.29 25.69
CA SER A 499 -0.80 -6.98 24.48
C SER A 499 -1.45 -5.81 23.72
N LYS A 500 -0.71 -4.72 23.55
CA LYS A 500 -1.19 -3.46 22.95
C LYS A 500 -0.16 -2.80 22.05
N GLY A 501 -0.66 -2.00 21.10
CA GLY A 501 0.16 -1.19 20.20
C GLY A 501 0.58 0.13 20.86
N ASN A 502 1.51 0.83 20.20
CA ASN A 502 1.99 2.13 20.67
C ASN A 502 0.88 3.22 20.68
N ASP A 503 -0.16 3.03 19.87
CA ASP A 503 -1.31 3.93 19.69
C ASP A 503 -2.15 4.10 20.95
N ALA A 504 -2.12 3.12 21.86
CA ALA A 504 -2.74 3.23 23.18
C ALA A 504 -2.21 4.43 24.01
N PHE A 505 -1.09 5.03 23.59
CA PHE A 505 -0.42 6.12 24.29
C PHE A 505 -0.32 7.41 23.47
N ALA A 506 -1.11 7.55 22.40
CA ALA A 506 -1.12 8.75 21.57
C ALA A 506 -1.63 10.00 22.32
N ASP A 507 -2.69 9.83 23.13
CA ASP A 507 -3.32 10.92 23.89
C ASP A 507 -2.67 11.17 25.26
N ASN A 508 -1.73 10.30 25.65
CA ASN A 508 -0.99 10.38 26.91
C ASN A 508 0.43 9.83 26.69
N PRO A 509 1.36 10.66 26.16
CA PRO A 509 2.70 10.22 25.80
C PRO A 509 3.56 9.92 27.04
N PRO A 510 4.53 8.99 26.94
CA PRO A 510 5.49 8.72 28.02
C PRO A 510 6.60 9.79 28.06
N ASP A 511 7.26 9.91 29.21
CA ASP A 511 8.43 10.76 29.40
C ASP A 511 9.72 10.06 28.93
N ILE A 512 9.76 8.72 29.05
CA ILE A 512 10.90 7.88 28.65
C ILE A 512 10.39 6.68 27.84
N VAL A 513 11.08 6.34 26.75
CA VAL A 513 10.85 5.13 25.95
C VAL A 513 12.10 4.25 25.99
N ILE A 514 11.93 3.02 26.44
CA ILE A 514 12.99 2.01 26.51
C ILE A 514 12.65 0.88 25.54
N THR A 515 13.47 0.69 24.52
CA THR A 515 13.34 -0.46 23.60
C THR A 515 14.07 -1.67 24.18
N VAL A 516 13.42 -2.83 24.20
CA VAL A 516 13.98 -4.06 24.81
C VAL A 516 14.30 -5.18 23.82
N CYS A 517 14.09 -4.95 22.52
CA CYS A 517 14.54 -5.83 21.46
C CYS A 517 15.19 -5.07 20.31
N ASP A 518 16.20 -5.67 19.68
CA ASP A 518 17.00 -5.04 18.61
C ASP A 518 16.14 -4.63 17.41
N LYS A 519 15.12 -5.45 17.11
CA LYS A 519 14.19 -5.14 16.03
C LYS A 519 13.36 -3.88 16.31
N ALA A 520 12.88 -3.69 17.54
CA ALA A 520 12.17 -2.46 17.92
C ALA A 520 13.13 -1.27 18.05
N ALA A 521 14.42 -1.51 18.34
CA ALA A 521 15.46 -0.47 18.36
C ALA A 521 15.81 0.04 16.95
N GLY A 522 15.78 -0.83 15.95
CA GLY A 522 15.97 -0.48 14.54
C GLY A 522 14.73 0.15 13.86
N GLU A 523 13.58 0.13 14.53
CA GLU A 523 12.34 0.72 14.04
C GLU A 523 12.22 2.19 14.48
N SER A 524 11.69 3.04 13.59
CA SER A 524 11.42 4.44 13.93
C SER A 524 10.30 4.52 14.97
N CYS A 525 10.65 4.92 16.19
CA CYS A 525 9.71 5.12 17.29
C CYS A 525 8.63 6.17 16.89
N PRO A 526 7.33 5.95 17.18
CA PRO A 526 6.25 6.81 16.70
C PRO A 526 6.42 8.30 17.02
N VAL A 527 6.03 9.16 16.07
CA VAL A 527 6.28 10.62 16.10
C VAL A 527 5.55 11.33 17.25
N TYR A 528 4.45 10.77 17.77
CA TYR A 528 3.70 11.31 18.92
C TYR A 528 4.42 11.14 20.26
N PHE A 529 5.46 10.30 20.35
CA PHE A 529 6.36 10.23 21.52
C PHE A 529 7.44 11.32 21.50
N GLY A 530 7.22 12.40 20.74
CA GLY A 530 8.18 13.46 20.40
C GLY A 530 9.20 13.85 21.49
N PRO A 531 8.78 14.34 22.67
CA PRO A 531 9.69 14.81 23.71
C PRO A 531 10.20 13.69 24.62
N ALA A 532 9.86 12.42 24.39
CA ALA A 532 10.31 11.34 25.26
C ALA A 532 11.82 11.08 25.09
N LEU A 533 12.52 10.85 26.20
CA LEU A 533 13.90 10.37 26.18
C LEU A 533 13.92 8.90 25.72
N LYS A 534 14.82 8.53 24.82
CA LYS A 534 14.85 7.19 24.22
C LYS A 534 16.10 6.44 24.63
N ALA A 535 15.99 5.19 25.06
CA ALA A 535 17.12 4.32 25.36
C ALA A 535 16.88 2.91 24.81
N HIS A 536 17.96 2.12 24.71
CA HIS A 536 17.89 0.73 24.32
C HIS A 536 18.47 -0.17 25.41
N TRP A 537 17.63 -1.03 25.98
CA TRP A 537 18.00 -2.04 26.97
C TRP A 537 17.76 -3.42 26.37
N GLY A 538 18.60 -3.81 25.42
CA GLY A 538 18.50 -5.09 24.73
C GLY A 538 18.41 -6.26 25.72
N LEU A 539 17.38 -7.09 25.56
CA LEU A 539 17.17 -8.31 26.33
C LEU A 539 17.14 -9.50 25.37
N ALA A 540 17.83 -10.58 25.74
CA ALA A 540 17.65 -11.88 25.09
C ALA A 540 16.17 -12.27 25.14
N ASP A 541 15.66 -12.91 24.09
CA ASP A 541 14.26 -13.35 24.08
C ASP A 541 14.15 -14.73 24.72
N PRO A 542 13.62 -14.85 25.95
CA PRO A 542 13.48 -16.15 26.59
C PRO A 542 12.42 -17.02 25.88
N SER A 543 11.58 -16.45 25.02
CA SER A 543 10.59 -17.21 24.23
C SER A 543 11.17 -17.92 23.01
N ASP A 544 12.41 -17.59 22.60
CA ASP A 544 13.10 -18.26 21.50
C ASP A 544 13.90 -19.50 21.95
N VAL A 545 14.07 -19.69 23.26
CA VAL A 545 14.75 -20.85 23.84
C VAL A 545 13.90 -22.11 23.64
N ARG A 546 14.48 -23.14 23.02
CA ARG A 546 13.86 -24.45 22.79
C ARG A 546 14.65 -25.52 23.54
N GLY A 547 13.96 -26.47 24.16
CA GLY A 547 14.60 -27.58 24.87
C GLY A 547 13.84 -27.98 26.13
N GLU A 548 14.57 -28.48 27.12
CA GLU A 548 14.01 -28.89 28.40
C GLU A 548 13.38 -27.72 29.17
N GLU A 549 12.29 -28.02 29.86
CA GLU A 549 11.48 -27.04 30.61
C GLU A 549 12.31 -26.24 31.62
N ALA A 550 13.26 -26.89 32.30
CA ALA A 550 14.17 -26.26 33.26
C ALA A 550 15.08 -25.20 32.62
N ALA A 551 15.50 -25.41 31.36
CA ALA A 551 16.35 -24.47 30.63
C ALA A 551 15.55 -23.24 30.18
N ILE A 552 14.29 -23.42 29.77
CA ILE A 552 13.37 -22.34 29.43
C ILE A 552 13.09 -21.49 30.67
N ASP A 553 12.77 -22.12 31.81
CA ASP A 553 12.50 -21.40 33.07
C ASP A 553 13.75 -20.66 33.58
N ALA A 554 14.94 -21.24 33.41
CA ALA A 554 16.19 -20.55 33.71
C ALA A 554 16.37 -19.30 32.84
N ALA A 555 16.03 -19.35 31.55
CA ALA A 555 16.12 -18.20 30.65
C ALA A 555 15.13 -17.08 31.04
N PHE A 556 13.91 -17.44 31.43
CA PHE A 556 12.92 -16.47 31.94
C PHE A 556 13.37 -15.81 33.24
N ARG A 557 13.92 -16.58 34.19
CA ARG A 557 14.48 -16.04 35.45
C ARG A 557 15.69 -15.15 35.20
N ALA A 558 16.60 -15.55 34.31
CA ALA A 558 17.76 -14.75 33.94
C ALA A 558 17.35 -13.40 33.31
N THR A 559 16.34 -13.43 32.43
CA THR A 559 15.76 -12.21 31.84
C THR A 559 15.17 -11.31 32.92
N LEU A 560 14.42 -11.87 33.88
CA LEU A 560 13.81 -11.11 34.98
C LEU A 560 14.88 -10.47 35.88
N ALA A 561 15.92 -11.22 36.25
CA ALA A 561 17.05 -10.71 37.06
C ALA A 561 17.81 -9.58 36.35
N GLN A 562 17.98 -9.68 35.03
CA GLN A 562 18.61 -8.60 34.25
C GLN A 562 17.73 -7.34 34.22
N ILE A 563 16.41 -7.49 34.10
CA ILE A 563 15.48 -6.35 34.19
C ILE A 563 15.55 -5.74 35.60
N GLU A 564 15.58 -6.56 36.65
CA GLU A 564 15.68 -6.12 38.05
C GLU A 564 16.91 -5.24 38.28
N GLN A 565 18.08 -5.72 37.84
CA GLN A 565 19.35 -4.99 37.96
C GLN A 565 19.27 -3.62 37.26
N ARG A 566 18.66 -3.56 36.07
CA ARG A 566 18.50 -2.31 35.30
C ARG A 566 17.49 -1.36 35.94
N CYS A 567 16.38 -1.88 36.45
CA CYS A 567 15.38 -1.11 37.20
C CYS A 567 15.98 -0.52 38.48
N ALA A 568 16.73 -1.31 39.26
CA ALA A 568 17.41 -0.83 40.46
C ALA A 568 18.41 0.30 40.13
N ALA A 569 19.20 0.14 39.06
CA ALA A 569 20.12 1.17 38.60
C ALA A 569 19.39 2.44 38.11
N PHE A 570 18.23 2.28 37.47
CA PHE A 570 17.39 3.39 37.03
C PHE A 570 16.83 4.20 38.21
N PHE A 571 16.30 3.54 39.24
CA PHE A 571 15.76 4.24 40.41
C PHE A 571 16.83 4.90 41.28
N ALA A 572 18.09 4.47 41.16
CA ALA A 572 19.22 5.11 41.83
C ALA A 572 19.69 6.42 41.15
N LEU A 573 19.16 6.78 39.98
CA LEU A 573 19.56 8.00 39.26
C LEU A 573 19.07 9.27 39.98
N PRO A 574 19.91 10.31 40.10
CA PRO A 574 19.51 11.59 40.68
C PRO A 574 18.75 12.45 39.65
N PHE A 575 17.51 12.07 39.29
CA PHE A 575 16.70 12.72 38.25
C PHE A 575 16.61 14.26 38.38
N ASN A 576 16.60 14.79 39.61
CA ASN A 576 16.51 16.24 39.88
C ASN A 576 17.80 17.02 39.58
N HIS A 577 18.93 16.34 39.37
CA HIS A 577 20.25 16.94 39.15
C HIS A 577 20.81 16.64 37.76
N LEU A 578 20.13 15.81 36.96
CA LEU A 578 20.57 15.45 35.62
C LEU A 578 19.88 16.33 34.58
N SER A 579 20.68 16.93 33.70
CA SER A 579 20.15 17.47 32.44
C SER A 579 19.64 16.35 31.54
N ARG A 580 18.83 16.69 30.55
CA ARG A 580 18.26 15.73 29.60
C ARG A 580 19.32 14.87 28.90
N ASP A 581 20.46 15.46 28.50
CA ASP A 581 21.54 14.74 27.81
C ASP A 581 22.34 13.84 28.76
N GLN A 582 22.53 14.27 30.01
CA GLN A 582 23.15 13.45 31.05
C GLN A 582 22.25 12.26 31.41
N LEU A 583 20.93 12.49 31.53
CA LEU A 583 19.97 11.42 31.77
C LEU A 583 19.96 10.41 30.61
N LYS A 584 20.00 10.88 29.36
CA LYS A 584 20.15 10.00 28.18
C LYS A 584 21.40 9.11 28.29
N THR A 585 22.53 9.69 28.67
CA THR A 585 23.82 8.99 28.79
C THR A 585 23.76 7.91 29.87
N GLU A 586 23.18 8.21 31.03
CA GLU A 586 22.99 7.23 32.10
C GLU A 586 22.01 6.11 31.71
N LEU A 587 20.92 6.44 31.01
CA LEU A 587 19.98 5.43 30.51
C LEU A 587 20.63 4.47 29.51
N ASP A 588 21.52 4.97 28.64
CA ASP A 588 22.29 4.12 27.72
C ASP A 588 23.29 3.25 28.47
N ARG A 589 23.96 3.79 29.51
CA ARG A 589 24.87 3.03 30.38
C ARG A 589 24.14 1.89 31.09
N ILE A 590 22.94 2.13 31.62
CA ILE A 590 22.09 1.10 32.25
C ILE A 590 21.76 -0.01 31.23
N GLY A 591 21.59 0.33 29.95
CA GLY A 591 21.36 -0.65 28.89
C GLY A 591 22.49 -1.67 28.69
N THR A 592 23.69 -1.39 29.20
CA THR A 592 24.86 -2.29 29.12
C THR A 592 25.03 -3.22 30.34
N LEU A 593 24.18 -3.07 31.37
CA LEU A 593 24.21 -3.90 32.58
C LEU A 593 23.66 -5.32 32.36
#